data_AF-A0A8N1S6U7-F1
#
_entry.id   AF-A0A8N1S6U7-F1
#
_cell.length_a   1.000
_cell.length_b   1.000
_cell.length_c   1.000
_cell.angle_alpha   90.00
_cell.angle_beta   90.00
_cell.angle_gamma   90.00
#
_symmetry.space_group_name_H-M   'P 1'
#
loop_
_entity.id
_entity.type
_entity.pdbx_description
1 polymer ?
#
loop_
_entity_poly.entity_id
_entity_poly.type
_entity_poly.pdbx_seq_one_letter_code
_entity_poly.pdbx_strand_id
1 'polypeptide(L)'
;MGRVKALKEIQVETWLIKNKISRYRRILKLHARDKKLQLSQAVRLKSLVSRKIPSLEIDVKRYREIVSDLYDDGKQHVLKLLSDDRRFYLAFIHLKPSEIYAAVYQDCSLKRRLLDKLYYEKKRKLKRGIELQLEHNVLSTELEEQSEEPPNCEQQRLVAQLQRSIAKHNAAKDIYLTYCSMLNILKKDAIFFDSLMNILKENQSSQCKDMMRVIVMGQLAAENLDDIRQKYKRMSRIILHNMKIREQMLNTVRSQVKDLWAFAQSLVRVESDHIFAKKDIDMFANKILENQLAQLEDICAQVTDALLVRSYHDLLSRLENQFEQKRALLARLDVNIKNRDTLLNTKIQALHVLETLKHSTKAIEQHKINDAHDMLEQLEIEKKREKDLKEQIKTCGELLMNIRAALQSMNTILLFVKPISKIVKKPVKDGNKKEMMITNDKEEVEEELEKVDTDVLVLLSKVSRKVGILFEISTNFDLHLEKEDEARDRYHTYVSNYSSGLIFGTGEEEPIGLLVEHEIIDVTVPTRADIKQHSRQVLEAHLKPE
;
A
#
# COMPACT_ATOMS: atom_id res chain seq x y z
N MET A 1 76.04 -19.81 44.81
CA MET A 1 75.61 -19.00 43.65
C MET A 1 75.27 -19.94 42.50
N GLY A 2 73.99 -20.29 42.33
CA GLY A 2 73.52 -21.14 41.24
C GLY A 2 72.65 -20.33 40.28
N ARG A 3 73.02 -20.27 39.00
CA ARG A 3 72.12 -19.80 37.93
C ARG A 3 71.68 -21.01 37.12
N VAL A 4 70.42 -21.38 37.31
CA VAL A 4 69.72 -22.44 36.57
C VAL A 4 69.53 -21.99 35.13
N LYS A 5 70.02 -22.80 34.17
CA LYS A 5 69.72 -22.68 32.75
C LYS A 5 68.29 -23.17 32.51
N ALA A 6 67.39 -22.27 32.13
CA ALA A 6 66.10 -22.65 31.57
C ALA A 6 66.31 -23.16 30.13
N LEU A 7 66.08 -24.45 29.92
CA LEU A 7 65.89 -25.06 28.61
C LEU A 7 64.59 -24.49 28.02
N LYS A 8 64.69 -23.74 26.92
CA LYS A 8 63.52 -23.41 26.09
C LYS A 8 63.17 -24.64 25.27
N GLU A 9 62.07 -25.29 25.63
CA GLU A 9 61.36 -26.23 24.76
C GLU A 9 61.06 -25.56 23.42
N ILE A 10 61.56 -26.15 22.35
CA ILE A 10 61.13 -25.84 20.99
C ILE A 10 59.73 -26.45 20.86
N GLN A 11 58.72 -25.63 21.09
CA GLN A 11 57.36 -25.96 20.70
C GLN A 11 57.36 -26.26 19.20
N VAL A 12 57.07 -27.51 18.86
CA VAL A 12 56.83 -27.94 17.48
C VAL A 12 55.52 -27.30 17.04
N GLU A 13 55.61 -26.08 16.52
CA GLU A 13 54.50 -25.39 15.87
C GLU A 13 53.96 -26.30 14.75
N THR A 14 52.70 -26.69 14.88
CA THR A 14 51.90 -27.34 13.84
C THR A 14 52.00 -26.54 12.55
N TRP A 15 52.79 -27.06 11.62
CA TRP A 15 53.11 -26.44 10.34
C TRP A 15 51.86 -26.30 9.47
N LEU A 16 51.25 -25.12 9.48
CA LEU A 16 50.18 -24.77 8.55
C LEU A 16 50.67 -24.91 7.11
N ILE A 17 49.86 -25.51 6.24
CA ILE A 17 50.15 -25.81 4.82
C ILE A 17 50.70 -24.56 4.07
N LYS A 18 50.27 -23.36 4.48
CA LYS A 18 50.72 -22.06 3.98
C LYS A 18 52.23 -21.83 4.15
N ASN A 19 52.83 -22.33 5.24
CA ASN A 19 54.27 -22.22 5.51
C ASN A 19 55.12 -23.20 4.67
N LYS A 20 54.55 -24.34 4.27
CA LYS A 20 55.21 -25.24 3.31
C LYS A 20 55.24 -24.61 1.92
N ILE A 21 54.12 -24.03 1.47
CA ILE A 21 54.03 -23.34 0.17
C ILE A 21 55.00 -22.15 0.09
N SER A 22 55.14 -21.35 1.15
CA SER A 22 56.05 -20.21 1.17
C SER A 22 57.53 -20.65 1.09
N ARG A 23 57.89 -21.76 1.75
CA ARG A 23 59.23 -22.36 1.66
C ARG A 23 59.52 -22.91 0.26
N TYR A 24 58.60 -23.66 -0.35
CA TYR A 24 58.78 -24.15 -1.72
C TYR A 24 58.92 -23.00 -2.72
N ARG A 25 58.13 -21.92 -2.58
CA ARG A 25 58.30 -20.70 -3.40
C ARG A 25 59.66 -20.06 -3.21
N ARG A 26 60.21 -20.04 -1.99
CA ARG A 26 61.55 -19.49 -1.72
C ARG A 26 62.66 -20.35 -2.33
N ILE A 27 62.54 -21.67 -2.26
CA ILE A 27 63.47 -22.62 -2.89
C ILE A 27 63.44 -22.47 -4.41
N LEU A 28 62.25 -22.40 -5.02
CA LEU A 28 62.10 -22.15 -6.47
C LEU A 28 62.72 -20.82 -6.89
N LYS A 29 62.55 -19.75 -6.09
CA LYS A 29 63.19 -18.46 -6.34
C LYS A 29 64.71 -18.51 -6.24
N LEU A 30 65.27 -19.30 -5.32
CA LEU A 30 66.71 -19.53 -5.22
C LEU A 30 67.23 -20.28 -6.45
N HIS A 31 66.56 -21.37 -6.82
CA HIS A 31 66.91 -22.15 -8.03
C HIS A 31 66.88 -21.30 -9.31
N ALA A 32 65.86 -20.43 -9.45
CA ALA A 32 65.76 -19.52 -10.59
C ALA A 32 66.89 -18.48 -10.61
N ARG A 33 67.33 -17.99 -9.43
CA ARG A 33 68.46 -17.07 -9.32
C ARG A 33 69.79 -17.77 -9.66
N ASP A 34 70.01 -18.97 -9.15
CA ASP A 34 71.22 -19.75 -9.44
C ASP A 34 71.32 -20.11 -10.92
N LYS A 35 70.20 -20.50 -11.56
CA LYS A 35 70.16 -20.75 -13.01
C LYS A 35 70.52 -19.49 -13.80
N LYS A 36 70.04 -18.31 -13.40
CA LYS A 36 70.40 -17.03 -14.03
C LYS A 36 71.88 -16.70 -13.84
N LEU A 37 72.45 -16.95 -12.66
CA LEU A 37 73.87 -16.75 -12.39
C LEU A 37 74.74 -17.68 -13.25
N GLN A 38 74.41 -18.97 -13.32
CA GLN A 38 75.12 -19.94 -14.16
C GLN A 38 75.06 -19.56 -15.65
N LEU A 39 73.89 -19.14 -16.16
CA LEU A 39 73.75 -18.64 -17.52
C LEU A 39 74.63 -17.40 -17.75
N SER A 40 74.64 -16.46 -16.81
CA SER A 40 75.46 -15.24 -16.94
C SER A 40 76.97 -15.53 -16.96
N GLN A 41 77.43 -16.51 -16.16
CA GLN A 41 78.82 -16.97 -16.15
C GLN A 41 79.17 -17.71 -17.45
N ALA A 42 78.28 -18.59 -17.93
CA ALA A 42 78.46 -19.30 -19.19
C ALA A 42 78.53 -18.35 -20.40
N VAL A 43 77.70 -17.30 -20.43
CA VAL A 43 77.73 -16.27 -21.48
C VAL A 43 79.05 -15.49 -21.45
N ARG A 44 79.54 -15.11 -20.26
CA ARG A 44 80.86 -14.45 -20.11
C ARG A 44 82.03 -15.34 -20.53
N LEU A 45 81.98 -16.63 -20.19
CA LEU A 45 83.00 -17.60 -20.63
C LEU A 45 82.94 -17.82 -22.14
N LYS A 46 81.74 -17.94 -22.72
CA LYS A 46 81.55 -18.08 -24.17
C LYS A 46 82.11 -16.87 -24.92
N SER A 47 81.84 -15.65 -24.46
CA SER A 47 82.34 -14.43 -25.11
C SER A 47 83.86 -14.27 -24.97
N LEU A 48 84.44 -14.68 -23.84
CA LEU A 48 85.89 -14.66 -23.64
C LEU A 48 86.59 -15.69 -24.53
N VAL A 49 86.06 -16.91 -24.63
CA VAL A 49 86.61 -17.96 -25.50
C VAL A 49 86.41 -17.61 -26.98
N SER A 50 85.24 -17.08 -27.36
CA SER A 50 84.97 -16.69 -28.75
C SER A 50 85.83 -15.52 -29.23
N ARG A 51 86.33 -14.67 -28.31
CA ARG A 51 87.31 -13.63 -28.63
C ARG A 51 88.75 -14.16 -28.68
N LYS A 52 89.12 -15.07 -27.78
CA LYS A 52 90.49 -15.64 -27.70
C LYS A 52 90.85 -16.60 -28.83
N ILE A 53 89.88 -17.37 -29.34
CA ILE A 53 90.13 -18.32 -30.45
C ILE A 53 90.57 -17.60 -31.73
N PRO A 54 89.83 -16.60 -32.27
CA PRO A 54 90.24 -15.92 -33.50
C PRO A 54 91.52 -15.11 -33.31
N SER A 55 91.74 -14.51 -32.13
CA SER A 55 93.02 -13.81 -31.86
C SER A 55 94.20 -14.78 -31.89
N LEU A 56 94.07 -15.98 -31.29
CA LEU A 56 95.10 -17.01 -31.36
C LEU A 56 95.30 -17.56 -32.78
N GLU A 57 94.23 -17.66 -33.57
CA GLU A 57 94.33 -18.11 -34.96
C GLU A 57 95.07 -17.10 -35.84
N ILE A 58 94.80 -15.81 -35.66
CA ILE A 58 95.52 -14.71 -36.32
C ILE A 58 96.99 -14.70 -35.90
N ASP A 59 97.26 -14.83 -34.60
CA ASP A 59 98.62 -14.96 -34.07
C ASP A 59 99.38 -16.13 -34.73
N VAL A 60 98.79 -17.33 -34.76
CA VAL A 60 99.42 -18.51 -35.38
C VAL A 60 99.67 -18.33 -36.89
N LYS A 61 98.77 -17.64 -37.62
CA LYS A 61 98.99 -17.32 -39.04
C LYS A 61 100.14 -16.33 -39.22
N ARG A 62 100.18 -15.25 -38.43
CA ARG A 62 101.27 -14.27 -38.44
C ARG A 62 102.62 -14.87 -38.08
N TYR A 63 102.69 -15.74 -37.08
CA TYR A 63 103.94 -16.45 -36.76
C TYR A 63 104.39 -17.41 -37.86
N ARG A 64 103.46 -18.03 -38.59
CA ARG A 64 103.80 -18.85 -39.76
C ARG A 64 104.37 -18.02 -40.90
N GLU A 65 103.82 -16.84 -41.14
CA GLU A 65 104.34 -15.87 -42.10
C GLU A 65 105.77 -15.45 -41.71
N ILE A 66 105.98 -15.03 -40.45
CA ILE A 66 107.31 -14.66 -39.93
C ILE A 66 108.32 -15.82 -40.04
N VAL A 67 107.91 -17.06 -39.73
CA VAL A 67 108.77 -18.25 -39.85
C VAL A 67 109.11 -18.58 -41.31
N SER A 68 108.19 -18.29 -42.25
CA SER A 68 108.42 -18.51 -43.69
C SER A 68 109.38 -17.46 -44.24
N ASP A 69 109.22 -16.20 -43.84
CA ASP A 69 110.07 -15.08 -44.26
C ASP A 69 111.49 -15.14 -43.67
N LEU A 70 111.66 -15.78 -42.50
CA LEU A 70 112.96 -16.02 -41.85
C LEU A 70 113.83 -17.07 -42.57
N TYR A 71 113.24 -17.86 -43.49
CA TYR A 71 113.98 -18.80 -44.32
C TYR A 71 114.77 -18.09 -45.43
N ASP A 72 114.37 -16.86 -45.78
CA ASP A 72 115.08 -15.95 -46.67
C ASP A 72 115.92 -14.95 -45.83
N ASP A 73 117.25 -14.97 -46.01
CA ASP A 73 118.27 -14.48 -45.07
C ASP A 73 118.34 -12.94 -44.87
N GLY A 74 117.31 -12.34 -44.27
CA GLY A 74 117.15 -10.88 -44.14
C GLY A 74 116.92 -10.37 -42.71
N LYS A 75 117.98 -10.23 -41.90
CA LYS A 75 117.95 -9.65 -40.52
C LYS A 75 117.13 -8.36 -40.38
N GLN A 76 117.24 -7.44 -41.34
CA GLN A 76 116.59 -6.12 -41.28
C GLN A 76 115.09 -6.15 -41.65
N HIS A 77 114.65 -7.14 -42.43
CA HIS A 77 113.25 -7.26 -42.85
C HIS A 77 112.38 -7.81 -41.71
N VAL A 78 112.94 -8.75 -40.92
CA VAL A 78 112.28 -9.39 -39.77
C VAL A 78 112.03 -8.40 -38.64
N LEU A 79 113.00 -7.51 -38.33
CA LEU A 79 112.81 -6.47 -37.32
C LEU A 79 111.75 -5.43 -37.72
N LYS A 80 111.53 -5.23 -39.02
CA LYS A 80 110.52 -4.33 -39.60
C LYS A 80 109.11 -4.93 -39.62
N LEU A 81 109.00 -6.25 -39.68
CA LEU A 81 107.72 -6.98 -39.52
C LEU A 81 107.30 -7.08 -38.05
N LEU A 82 108.28 -7.14 -37.14
CA LEU A 82 108.05 -7.20 -35.69
C LEU A 82 107.87 -5.82 -35.03
N SER A 83 108.09 -4.71 -35.74
CA SER A 83 107.94 -3.35 -35.20
C SER A 83 106.48 -2.97 -34.89
N ASP A 84 105.50 -3.67 -35.46
CA ASP A 84 104.08 -3.43 -35.16
C ASP A 84 103.70 -3.86 -33.73
N ASP A 85 104.44 -4.79 -33.13
CA ASP A 85 104.24 -5.21 -31.74
C ASP A 85 105.47 -4.89 -30.88
N ARG A 86 105.39 -3.76 -30.17
CA ARG A 86 106.46 -3.23 -29.28
C ARG A 86 107.03 -4.27 -28.32
N ARG A 87 106.24 -5.27 -27.91
CA ARG A 87 106.66 -6.36 -27.01
C ARG A 87 107.56 -7.38 -27.70
N PHE A 88 107.27 -7.76 -28.95
CA PHE A 88 108.10 -8.69 -29.70
C PHE A 88 109.40 -8.02 -30.15
N TYR A 89 109.34 -6.75 -30.56
CA TYR A 89 110.54 -5.98 -30.86
C TYR A 89 111.50 -5.98 -29.66
N LEU A 90 111.05 -5.56 -28.47
CA LEU A 90 111.90 -5.52 -27.27
C LEU A 90 112.45 -6.88 -26.83
N ALA A 91 111.70 -7.97 -27.01
CA ALA A 91 112.14 -9.31 -26.63
C ALA A 91 113.21 -9.90 -27.57
N PHE A 92 113.29 -9.43 -28.82
CA PHE A 92 114.12 -10.06 -29.87
C PHE A 92 115.28 -9.19 -30.40
N ILE A 93 115.39 -7.91 -30.01
CA ILE A 93 116.46 -6.97 -30.44
C ILE A 93 117.88 -7.51 -30.20
N HIS A 94 118.10 -8.27 -29.12
CA HIS A 94 119.44 -8.71 -28.70
C HIS A 94 119.80 -10.13 -29.12
N LEU A 95 118.90 -10.84 -29.81
CA LEU A 95 119.06 -12.26 -30.16
C LEU A 95 119.57 -12.42 -31.60
N LYS A 96 120.33 -13.48 -31.87
CA LYS A 96 120.73 -13.83 -33.24
C LYS A 96 119.51 -14.33 -34.03
N PRO A 97 119.49 -14.23 -35.37
CA PRO A 97 118.32 -14.63 -36.18
C PRO A 97 117.93 -16.09 -35.99
N SER A 98 118.92 -16.96 -35.80
CA SER A 98 118.70 -18.37 -35.47
C SER A 98 118.01 -18.56 -34.11
N GLU A 99 118.31 -17.72 -33.14
CA GLU A 99 117.70 -17.72 -31.80
C GLU A 99 116.29 -17.10 -31.84
N ILE A 100 116.08 -16.04 -32.63
CA ILE A 100 114.75 -15.44 -32.89
C ILE A 100 113.85 -16.46 -33.57
N TYR A 101 114.35 -17.14 -34.61
CA TYR A 101 113.62 -18.22 -35.29
C TYR A 101 113.23 -19.32 -34.32
N ALA A 102 114.17 -19.80 -33.50
CA ALA A 102 113.90 -20.84 -32.51
C ALA A 102 112.83 -20.40 -31.48
N ALA A 103 112.91 -19.16 -30.98
CA ALA A 103 111.97 -18.64 -30.01
C ALA A 103 110.56 -18.41 -30.60
N VAL A 104 110.47 -17.86 -31.80
CA VAL A 104 109.20 -17.66 -32.52
C VAL A 104 108.59 -19.01 -32.90
N TYR A 105 109.40 -19.96 -33.35
CA TYR A 105 108.95 -21.31 -33.66
C TYR A 105 108.43 -22.03 -32.40
N GLN A 106 109.12 -21.89 -31.27
CA GLN A 106 108.68 -22.42 -29.99
C GLN A 106 107.35 -21.78 -29.53
N ASP A 107 107.22 -20.46 -29.56
CA ASP A 107 105.97 -19.78 -29.17
C ASP A 107 104.82 -20.13 -30.12
N CYS A 108 105.07 -20.20 -31.43
CA CYS A 108 104.11 -20.67 -32.43
C CYS A 108 103.68 -22.12 -32.14
N SER A 109 104.62 -23.00 -31.79
CA SER A 109 104.32 -24.39 -31.42
C SER A 109 103.47 -24.49 -30.15
N LEU A 110 103.73 -23.63 -29.15
CA LEU A 110 102.97 -23.56 -27.90
C LEU A 110 101.55 -23.02 -28.13
N LYS A 111 101.42 -21.92 -28.87
CA LYS A 111 100.13 -21.33 -29.25
C LYS A 111 99.31 -22.29 -30.12
N ARG A 112 99.95 -23.03 -31.03
CA ARG A 112 99.29 -24.06 -31.84
C ARG A 112 98.81 -25.24 -30.98
N ARG A 113 99.63 -25.74 -30.06
CA ARG A 113 99.21 -26.77 -29.09
C ARG A 113 98.04 -26.30 -28.22
N LEU A 114 98.03 -25.04 -27.80
CA LEU A 114 96.93 -24.45 -27.04
C LEU A 114 95.65 -24.36 -27.88
N LEU A 115 95.78 -23.94 -29.15
CA LEU A 115 94.67 -23.87 -30.09
C LEU A 115 94.07 -25.25 -30.36
N ASP A 116 94.91 -26.26 -30.59
CA ASP A 116 94.49 -27.66 -30.81
C ASP A 116 93.78 -28.22 -29.56
N LYS A 117 94.28 -27.92 -28.36
CA LYS A 117 93.60 -28.26 -27.09
C LYS A 117 92.22 -27.60 -27.00
N LEU A 118 92.10 -26.31 -27.32
CA LEU A 118 90.82 -25.60 -27.31
C LEU A 118 89.83 -26.14 -28.34
N TYR A 119 90.29 -26.51 -29.54
CA TYR A 119 89.45 -27.14 -30.55
C TYR A 119 88.97 -28.52 -30.11
N TYR A 120 89.84 -29.32 -29.51
CA TYR A 120 89.48 -30.62 -28.94
C TYR A 120 88.44 -30.47 -27.82
N GLU A 121 88.65 -29.56 -26.87
CA GLU A 121 87.68 -29.29 -25.80
C GLU A 121 86.33 -28.81 -26.33
N LYS A 122 86.34 -27.91 -27.33
CA LYS A 122 85.13 -27.44 -28.00
C LYS A 122 84.36 -28.61 -28.62
N LYS A 123 85.05 -29.49 -29.35
CA LYS A 123 84.44 -30.68 -29.99
C LYS A 123 83.91 -31.66 -28.95
N ARG A 124 84.64 -31.89 -27.85
CA ARG A 124 84.22 -32.75 -26.73
C ARG A 124 82.97 -32.20 -26.02
N LYS A 125 82.95 -30.91 -25.71
CA LYS A 125 81.78 -30.25 -25.07
C LYS A 125 80.57 -30.22 -25.99
N LEU A 126 80.77 -30.07 -27.30
CA LEU A 126 79.68 -30.14 -28.28
C LEU A 126 79.05 -31.54 -28.31
N LYS A 127 79.86 -32.61 -28.36
CA LYS A 127 79.35 -33.99 -28.28
C LYS A 127 78.53 -34.24 -27.02
N ARG A 128 79.06 -33.83 -25.86
CA ARG A 128 78.33 -33.94 -24.58
C ARG A 128 77.05 -33.11 -24.55
N GLY A 129 77.03 -31.95 -25.21
CA GLY A 129 75.82 -31.14 -25.35
C GLY A 129 74.74 -31.82 -26.19
N ILE A 130 75.13 -32.51 -27.26
CA ILE A 130 74.21 -33.30 -28.09
C ILE A 130 73.68 -34.51 -27.31
N GLU A 131 74.53 -35.23 -26.58
CA GLU A 131 74.13 -36.34 -25.69
C GLU A 131 73.10 -35.87 -24.66
N LEU A 132 73.37 -34.77 -23.95
CA LEU A 132 72.44 -34.19 -22.97
C LEU A 132 71.12 -33.72 -23.60
N GLN A 133 71.15 -33.26 -24.85
CA GLN A 133 69.92 -32.87 -25.56
C GLN A 133 69.09 -34.08 -25.96
N LEU A 134 69.74 -35.18 -26.36
CA LEU A 134 69.08 -36.45 -26.62
C LEU A 134 68.48 -37.02 -25.33
N GLU A 135 69.23 -37.04 -24.23
CA GLU A 135 68.72 -37.44 -22.90
C GLU A 135 67.54 -36.58 -22.46
N HIS A 136 67.62 -35.26 -22.64
CA HIS A 136 66.50 -34.36 -22.33
C HIS A 136 65.26 -34.69 -23.16
N ASN A 137 65.41 -34.98 -24.45
CA ASN A 137 64.29 -35.33 -25.31
C ASN A 137 63.68 -36.69 -24.93
N VAL A 138 64.51 -37.68 -24.59
CA VAL A 138 64.04 -38.98 -24.06
C VAL A 138 63.29 -38.77 -22.75
N LEU A 139 63.86 -38.03 -21.80
CA LEU A 139 63.19 -37.74 -20.53
C LEU A 139 61.92 -36.91 -20.71
N SER A 140 61.86 -36.00 -21.69
CA SER A 140 60.66 -35.21 -21.97
C SER A 140 59.55 -36.08 -22.58
N THR A 141 59.92 -36.99 -23.49
CA THR A 141 58.98 -37.95 -24.09
C THR A 141 58.49 -38.96 -23.05
N GLU A 142 59.35 -39.50 -22.20
CA GLU A 142 58.94 -40.35 -21.06
C GLU A 142 58.01 -39.61 -20.08
N LEU A 143 58.19 -38.30 -19.89
CA LEU A 143 57.37 -37.49 -18.99
C LEU A 143 56.02 -37.10 -19.63
N GLU A 144 55.98 -36.93 -20.96
CA GLU A 144 54.75 -36.79 -21.74
C GLU A 144 53.98 -38.12 -21.77
N GLU A 145 54.65 -39.25 -21.97
CA GLU A 145 54.06 -40.61 -21.92
C GLU A 145 53.54 -40.95 -20.51
N GLN A 146 54.22 -40.53 -19.44
CA GLN A 146 53.71 -40.64 -18.07
C GLN A 146 52.57 -39.66 -17.76
N SER A 147 52.45 -38.55 -18.50
CA SER A 147 51.32 -37.63 -18.43
C SER A 147 50.11 -38.11 -19.24
N GLU A 148 50.29 -39.10 -20.11
CA GLU A 148 49.23 -39.79 -20.88
C GLU A 148 48.61 -40.98 -20.12
N GLU A 149 48.91 -41.19 -18.83
CA GLU A 149 47.93 -41.85 -17.98
C GLU A 149 46.66 -40.99 -17.96
N PRO A 150 45.45 -41.54 -18.22
CA PRO A 150 44.25 -40.73 -18.37
C PRO A 150 44.04 -39.92 -17.09
N PRO A 151 44.25 -38.59 -17.12
CA PRO A 151 43.97 -37.81 -15.94
C PRO A 151 42.45 -37.83 -15.76
N ASN A 152 42.01 -37.91 -14.51
CA ASN A 152 40.66 -37.50 -14.08
C ASN A 152 39.46 -38.45 -14.19
N CYS A 153 39.52 -39.75 -14.52
CA CYS A 153 38.27 -40.55 -14.41
C CYS A 153 37.76 -40.64 -12.96
N GLU A 154 38.63 -40.94 -12.00
CA GLU A 154 38.23 -40.96 -10.58
C GLU A 154 37.93 -39.56 -10.05
N GLN A 155 38.70 -38.56 -10.46
CA GLN A 155 38.50 -37.18 -10.03
C GLN A 155 37.19 -36.59 -10.57
N GLN A 156 36.84 -36.86 -11.84
CA GLN A 156 35.53 -36.52 -12.42
C GLN A 156 34.40 -37.30 -11.77
N ARG A 157 34.61 -38.58 -11.43
CA ARG A 157 33.63 -39.38 -10.69
C ARG A 157 33.37 -38.79 -9.30
N LEU A 158 34.41 -38.37 -8.58
CA LEU A 158 34.30 -37.71 -7.28
C LEU A 158 33.62 -36.35 -7.40
N VAL A 159 33.96 -35.55 -8.42
CA VAL A 159 33.30 -34.26 -8.70
C VAL A 159 31.82 -34.46 -9.03
N ALA A 160 31.47 -35.46 -9.84
CA ALA A 160 30.09 -35.78 -10.17
C ALA A 160 29.31 -36.27 -8.94
N GLN A 161 29.93 -37.10 -8.08
CA GLN A 161 29.34 -37.51 -6.81
C GLN A 161 29.12 -36.32 -5.87
N LEU A 162 30.09 -35.41 -5.77
CA LEU A 162 29.99 -34.19 -4.99
C LEU A 162 28.86 -33.29 -5.51
N GLN A 163 28.80 -33.04 -6.81
CA GLN A 163 27.71 -32.27 -7.44
C GLN A 163 26.35 -32.92 -7.18
N ARG A 164 26.25 -34.25 -7.27
CA ARG A 164 25.03 -34.99 -6.94
C ARG A 164 24.65 -34.83 -5.46
N SER A 165 25.62 -34.86 -4.54
CA SER A 165 25.34 -34.60 -3.12
C SER A 165 24.91 -33.17 -2.84
N ILE A 166 25.50 -32.18 -3.53
CA ILE A 166 25.11 -30.77 -3.41
C ILE A 166 23.69 -30.58 -3.92
N ALA A 167 23.36 -31.16 -5.08
CA ALA A 167 22.01 -31.12 -5.62
C ALA A 167 20.98 -31.75 -4.67
N LYS A 168 21.30 -32.91 -4.07
CA LYS A 168 20.46 -33.54 -3.04
C LYS A 168 20.31 -32.67 -1.80
N HIS A 169 21.39 -32.03 -1.34
CA HIS A 169 21.36 -31.14 -0.18
C HIS A 169 20.49 -29.90 -0.45
N ASN A 170 20.62 -29.29 -1.63
CA ASN A 170 19.81 -28.15 -2.03
C ASN A 170 18.33 -28.53 -2.14
N ALA A 171 18.01 -29.66 -2.77
CA ALA A 171 16.64 -30.17 -2.82
C ALA A 171 16.08 -30.45 -1.42
N ALA A 172 16.87 -31.05 -0.52
CA ALA A 172 16.46 -31.28 0.86
C ALA A 172 16.24 -29.96 1.63
N LYS A 173 17.07 -28.94 1.37
CA LYS A 173 16.92 -27.60 1.93
C LYS A 173 15.64 -26.93 1.44
N ASP A 174 15.33 -27.03 0.16
CA ASP A 174 14.10 -26.47 -0.41
C ASP A 174 12.87 -27.18 0.18
N ILE A 175 12.90 -28.51 0.28
CA ILE A 175 11.86 -29.30 0.97
C ILE A 175 11.71 -28.83 2.42
N TYR A 176 12.80 -28.68 3.15
CA TYR A 176 12.77 -28.18 4.53
C TYR A 176 12.13 -26.79 4.62
N LEU A 177 12.48 -25.86 3.73
CA LEU A 177 11.89 -24.53 3.69
C LEU A 177 10.38 -24.58 3.42
N THR A 178 9.94 -25.46 2.51
CA THR A 178 8.49 -25.67 2.27
C THR A 178 7.78 -26.26 3.50
N TYR A 179 8.39 -27.20 4.21
CA TYR A 179 7.80 -27.69 5.47
C TYR A 179 7.77 -26.62 6.55
N CYS A 180 8.79 -25.76 6.64
CA CYS A 180 8.76 -24.61 7.55
C CYS A 180 7.64 -23.63 7.21
N SER A 181 7.40 -23.35 5.92
CA SER A 181 6.29 -22.47 5.53
C SER A 181 4.94 -23.10 5.83
N MET A 182 4.74 -24.40 5.55
CA MET A 182 3.53 -25.15 5.92
C MET A 182 3.30 -25.14 7.43
N LEU A 183 4.34 -25.40 8.23
CA LEU A 183 4.27 -25.37 9.69
C LEU A 183 3.86 -23.98 10.20
N ASN A 184 4.38 -22.92 9.60
CA ASN A 184 4.03 -21.55 9.96
C ASN A 184 2.57 -21.23 9.61
N ILE A 185 2.06 -21.72 8.49
CA ILE A 185 0.64 -21.61 8.14
C ILE A 185 -0.21 -22.35 9.18
N LEU A 186 0.10 -23.60 9.48
CA LEU A 186 -0.63 -24.40 10.47
C LEU A 186 -0.61 -23.77 11.87
N LYS A 187 0.49 -23.13 12.27
CA LYS A 187 0.55 -22.37 13.53
C LYS A 187 -0.37 -21.15 13.53
N LYS A 188 -0.43 -20.41 12.42
CA LYS A 188 -1.36 -19.28 12.28
C LYS A 188 -2.80 -19.76 12.31
N ASP A 189 -3.10 -20.86 11.63
CA ASP A 189 -4.43 -21.45 11.60
C ASP A 189 -4.84 -21.94 13.00
N ALA A 190 -3.93 -22.57 13.75
CA ALA A 190 -4.20 -22.98 15.13
C ALA A 190 -4.56 -21.78 16.02
N ILE A 191 -3.80 -20.67 15.93
CA ILE A 191 -4.10 -19.44 16.68
C ILE A 191 -5.47 -18.88 16.27
N PHE A 192 -5.78 -18.87 14.96
CA PHE A 192 -7.07 -18.43 14.46
C PHE A 192 -8.22 -19.29 15.02
N PHE A 193 -8.10 -20.62 14.96
CA PHE A 193 -9.12 -21.52 15.50
C PHE A 193 -9.30 -21.37 17.01
N ASP A 194 -8.22 -21.16 17.78
CA ASP A 194 -8.32 -20.90 19.21
C ASP A 194 -9.07 -19.59 19.49
N SER A 195 -8.75 -18.53 18.75
CA SER A 195 -9.47 -17.24 18.87
C SER A 195 -10.95 -17.38 18.52
N LEU A 196 -11.28 -18.09 17.43
CA LEU A 196 -12.66 -18.34 17.01
C LEU A 196 -13.41 -19.15 18.07
N MET A 197 -12.76 -20.16 18.64
CA MET A 197 -13.34 -20.98 19.70
C MET A 197 -13.62 -20.18 20.96
N ASN A 198 -12.74 -19.24 21.33
CA ASN A 198 -12.96 -18.35 22.46
C ASN A 198 -14.12 -17.38 22.21
N ILE A 199 -14.21 -16.78 21.02
CA ILE A 199 -15.33 -15.91 20.63
C ILE A 199 -16.65 -16.70 20.69
N LEU A 200 -16.66 -17.94 20.19
CA LEU A 200 -17.85 -18.80 20.25
C LEU A 200 -18.27 -19.12 21.69
N LYS A 201 -17.32 -19.40 22.59
CA LYS A 201 -17.61 -19.62 24.02
C LYS A 201 -18.17 -18.37 24.70
N GLU A 202 -17.60 -17.20 24.40
CA GLU A 202 -18.10 -15.92 24.92
C GLU A 202 -19.51 -15.62 24.42
N ASN A 203 -19.77 -15.83 23.12
CA ASN A 203 -21.08 -15.69 22.51
C ASN A 203 -22.10 -16.65 23.11
N GLN A 204 -21.72 -17.91 23.37
CA GLN A 204 -22.59 -18.85 24.05
C GLN A 204 -22.96 -18.35 25.45
N SER A 205 -21.99 -17.86 26.22
CA SER A 205 -22.20 -17.32 27.56
C SER A 205 -23.11 -16.09 27.55
N SER A 206 -22.91 -15.15 26.61
CA SER A 206 -23.76 -13.97 26.48
C SER A 206 -25.19 -14.34 26.08
N GLN A 207 -25.35 -15.22 25.09
CA GLN A 207 -26.66 -15.72 24.67
C GLN A 207 -27.38 -16.46 25.80
N CYS A 208 -26.69 -17.27 26.60
CA CYS A 208 -27.31 -17.91 27.77
C CYS A 208 -27.79 -16.88 28.80
N LYS A 209 -27.04 -15.80 29.04
CA LYS A 209 -27.47 -14.71 29.93
C LYS A 209 -28.69 -13.96 29.38
N ASP A 210 -28.71 -13.69 28.08
CA ASP A 210 -29.86 -13.07 27.42
C ASP A 210 -31.10 -13.96 27.48
N MET A 211 -30.96 -15.25 27.19
CA MET A 211 -32.07 -16.20 27.28
C MET A 211 -32.62 -16.27 28.71
N MET A 212 -31.75 -16.26 29.73
CA MET A 212 -32.19 -16.21 31.13
C MET A 212 -32.97 -14.91 31.42
N ARG A 213 -32.49 -13.75 30.95
CA ARG A 213 -33.22 -12.48 31.10
C ARG A 213 -34.59 -12.52 30.44
N VAL A 214 -34.68 -13.05 29.22
CA VAL A 214 -35.95 -13.20 28.49
C VAL A 214 -36.91 -14.12 29.24
N ILE A 215 -36.42 -15.23 29.80
CA ILE A 215 -37.24 -16.13 30.62
C ILE A 215 -37.78 -15.41 31.85
N VAL A 216 -36.94 -14.67 32.57
CA VAL A 216 -37.36 -13.90 33.76
C VAL A 216 -38.39 -12.83 33.38
N MET A 217 -38.18 -12.10 32.29
CA MET A 217 -39.17 -11.13 31.80
C MET A 217 -40.48 -11.81 31.38
N GLY A 218 -40.41 -12.99 30.75
CA GLY A 218 -41.58 -13.78 30.39
C GLY A 218 -42.36 -14.27 31.61
N GLN A 219 -41.67 -14.71 32.66
CA GLN A 219 -42.28 -15.09 33.94
C GLN A 219 -42.98 -13.89 34.58
N LEU A 220 -42.33 -12.74 34.69
CA LEU A 220 -42.92 -11.51 35.23
C LEU A 220 -44.15 -11.06 34.43
N ALA A 221 -44.10 -11.14 33.10
CA ALA A 221 -45.24 -10.81 32.26
C ALA A 221 -46.42 -11.77 32.48
N ALA A 222 -46.14 -13.07 32.65
CA ALA A 222 -47.16 -14.06 32.96
C ALA A 222 -47.80 -13.83 34.34
N GLU A 223 -47.00 -13.54 35.37
CA GLU A 223 -47.48 -13.18 36.71
C GLU A 223 -48.39 -11.95 36.67
N ASN A 224 -47.96 -10.88 35.98
CA ASN A 224 -48.76 -9.67 35.81
C ASN A 224 -50.10 -9.96 35.10
N LEU A 225 -50.10 -10.83 34.09
CA LEU A 225 -51.30 -11.22 33.38
C LEU A 225 -52.27 -11.98 34.28
N ASP A 226 -51.77 -12.90 35.10
CA ASP A 226 -52.57 -13.66 36.05
C ASP A 226 -53.14 -12.76 37.17
N ASP A 227 -52.36 -11.80 37.66
CA ASP A 227 -52.81 -10.79 38.62
C ASP A 227 -53.96 -9.95 38.05
N ILE A 228 -53.80 -9.46 36.81
CA ILE A 228 -54.83 -8.71 36.10
C ILE A 228 -56.09 -9.58 35.94
N ARG A 229 -55.94 -10.83 35.49
CA ARG A 229 -57.04 -11.78 35.34
C ARG A 229 -57.76 -12.02 36.68
N GLN A 230 -57.04 -12.13 37.80
CA GLN A 230 -57.63 -12.29 39.11
C GLN A 230 -58.38 -11.03 39.56
N LYS A 231 -57.82 -9.83 39.32
CA LYS A 231 -58.50 -8.53 39.58
C LYS A 231 -59.79 -8.42 38.79
N TYR A 232 -59.79 -8.75 37.50
CA TYR A 232 -61.01 -8.79 36.67
C TYR A 232 -62.05 -9.77 37.22
N LYS A 233 -61.65 -10.99 37.63
CA LYS A 233 -62.57 -11.95 38.26
C LYS A 233 -63.19 -11.40 39.54
N ARG A 234 -62.42 -10.73 40.41
CA ARG A 234 -62.93 -10.10 41.64
C ARG A 234 -63.91 -8.96 41.32
N MET A 235 -63.52 -8.06 40.41
CA MET A 235 -64.35 -6.93 40.00
C MET A 235 -65.66 -7.40 39.38
N SER A 236 -65.63 -8.41 38.51
CA SER A 236 -66.82 -9.00 37.89
C SER A 236 -67.81 -9.53 38.93
N ARG A 237 -67.33 -10.21 39.98
CA ARG A 237 -68.18 -10.68 41.09
C ARG A 237 -68.83 -9.52 41.85
N ILE A 238 -68.08 -8.46 42.13
CA ILE A 238 -68.58 -7.26 42.82
C ILE A 238 -69.66 -6.57 41.97
N ILE A 239 -69.40 -6.39 40.68
CA ILE A 239 -70.37 -5.79 39.74
C ILE A 239 -71.66 -6.63 39.69
N LEU A 240 -71.54 -7.96 39.59
CA LEU A 240 -72.69 -8.85 39.58
C LEU A 240 -73.51 -8.75 40.87
N HIS A 241 -72.84 -8.69 42.03
CA HIS A 241 -73.51 -8.51 43.32
C HIS A 241 -74.22 -7.15 43.41
N ASN A 242 -73.55 -6.07 43.01
CA ASN A 242 -74.14 -4.73 42.96
C ASN A 242 -75.31 -4.65 41.99
N MET A 243 -75.24 -5.34 40.84
CA MET A 243 -76.35 -5.45 39.90
C MET A 243 -77.55 -6.14 40.55
N LYS A 244 -77.34 -7.26 41.27
CA LYS A 244 -78.42 -7.94 42.00
C LYS A 244 -79.05 -7.06 43.09
N ILE A 245 -78.23 -6.34 43.87
CA ILE A 245 -78.74 -5.40 44.88
C ILE A 245 -79.55 -4.28 44.23
N ARG A 246 -79.05 -3.69 43.14
CA ARG A 246 -79.78 -2.64 42.40
C ARG A 246 -81.09 -3.15 41.85
N GLU A 247 -81.12 -4.36 41.30
CA GLU A 247 -82.34 -4.99 40.81
C GLU A 247 -83.36 -5.22 41.94
N GLN A 248 -82.91 -5.73 43.08
CA GLN A 248 -83.75 -5.88 44.27
C GLN A 248 -84.30 -4.52 44.75
N MET A 249 -83.44 -3.51 44.86
CA MET A 249 -83.84 -2.16 45.28
C MET A 249 -84.84 -1.53 44.30
N LEU A 250 -84.62 -1.69 42.98
CA LEU A 250 -85.56 -1.24 41.96
C LEU A 250 -86.90 -1.96 42.06
N ASN A 251 -86.91 -3.25 42.39
CA ASN A 251 -88.16 -3.98 42.60
C ASN A 251 -88.90 -3.49 43.85
N THR A 252 -88.19 -3.20 44.95
CA THR A 252 -88.78 -2.60 46.15
C THR A 252 -89.31 -1.19 45.88
N VAL A 253 -88.57 -0.35 45.15
CA VAL A 253 -89.05 0.99 44.77
C VAL A 253 -90.24 0.87 43.83
N ARG A 254 -90.25 -0.08 42.88
CA ARG A 254 -91.41 -0.34 42.02
C ARG A 254 -92.64 -0.78 42.81
N SER A 255 -92.49 -1.62 43.84
CA SER A 255 -93.62 -1.99 44.69
C SER A 255 -94.11 -0.78 45.49
N GLN A 256 -93.20 0.00 46.11
CA GLN A 256 -93.55 1.23 46.83
C GLN A 256 -94.23 2.27 45.93
N VAL A 257 -93.77 2.44 44.68
CA VAL A 257 -94.42 3.33 43.71
C VAL A 257 -95.78 2.79 43.32
N LYS A 258 -95.96 1.47 43.14
CA LYS A 258 -97.29 0.89 42.92
C LYS A 258 -98.22 1.12 44.10
N ASP A 259 -97.73 0.97 45.33
CA ASP A 259 -98.50 1.21 46.55
C ASP A 259 -98.87 2.69 46.70
N LEU A 260 -97.91 3.59 46.49
CA LEU A 260 -98.12 5.04 46.48
C LEU A 260 -99.02 5.48 45.34
N TRP A 261 -98.94 4.83 44.17
CA TRP A 261 -99.81 5.12 43.04
C TRP A 261 -101.23 4.61 43.28
N ALA A 262 -101.41 3.44 43.90
CA ALA A 262 -102.71 2.96 44.35
C ALA A 262 -103.29 3.88 45.44
N PHE A 263 -102.46 4.34 46.37
CA PHE A 263 -102.84 5.31 47.40
C PHE A 263 -103.17 6.68 46.78
N ALA A 264 -102.35 7.19 45.87
CA ALA A 264 -102.60 8.44 45.16
C ALA A 264 -103.86 8.33 44.28
N GLN A 265 -104.10 7.22 43.59
CA GLN A 265 -105.37 6.98 42.90
C GLN A 265 -106.57 6.95 43.86
N SER A 266 -106.38 6.47 45.09
CA SER A 266 -107.42 6.54 46.13
C SER A 266 -107.63 7.95 46.70
N LEU A 267 -106.61 8.82 46.65
CA LEU A 267 -106.65 10.21 47.13
C LEU A 267 -107.01 11.24 46.06
N VAL A 268 -106.71 10.96 44.79
CA VAL A 268 -107.08 11.80 43.66
C VAL A 268 -108.58 11.63 43.43
N ARG A 269 -109.34 12.45 44.15
CA ARG A 269 -110.39 13.23 43.48
C ARG A 269 -109.66 14.19 42.55
N VAL A 270 -109.91 14.02 41.27
CA VAL A 270 -109.43 14.86 40.16
C VAL A 270 -109.59 16.34 40.54
N GLU A 271 -108.48 17.09 40.67
CA GLU A 271 -108.42 18.56 40.53
C GLU A 271 -106.95 19.08 40.57
N SER A 272 -106.43 19.38 39.37
CA SER A 272 -105.50 20.48 38.95
C SER A 272 -104.19 20.84 39.68
N ASP A 273 -103.06 20.71 38.95
CA ASP A 273 -102.10 21.78 38.50
C ASP A 273 -101.63 22.88 39.50
N HIS A 274 -100.36 23.33 39.64
CA HIS A 274 -99.30 23.61 38.67
C HIS A 274 -97.99 24.17 39.33
N ILE A 275 -96.83 23.95 38.67
CA ILE A 275 -95.68 24.88 38.38
C ILE A 275 -94.76 25.44 39.50
N PHE A 276 -93.44 25.18 39.37
CA PHE A 276 -92.36 26.04 39.90
C PHE A 276 -91.36 26.41 38.78
N ALA A 277 -91.09 27.71 38.61
CA ALA A 277 -90.10 28.27 37.67
C ALA A 277 -88.75 28.52 38.36
N LYS A 278 -87.63 28.29 37.64
CA LYS A 278 -86.23 28.52 38.08
C LYS A 278 -85.69 29.88 37.59
N LYS A 279 -84.77 30.48 38.35
CA LYS A 279 -83.99 31.70 38.05
C LYS A 279 -82.58 31.33 37.56
N ASP A 280 -82.09 32.02 36.53
CA ASP A 280 -80.77 31.88 35.92
C ASP A 280 -79.68 32.73 36.62
N ILE A 281 -78.42 32.26 36.61
CA ILE A 281 -77.22 32.93 37.14
C ILE A 281 -76.15 33.06 36.03
N ASP A 282 -75.58 34.28 35.93
CA ASP A 282 -74.31 34.78 35.35
C ASP A 282 -73.87 34.44 33.91
N MET A 283 -74.15 35.37 32.98
CA MET A 283 -73.64 35.43 31.61
C MET A 283 -72.26 36.12 31.44
N PHE A 284 -71.70 36.80 32.45
CA PHE A 284 -70.51 37.66 32.27
C PHE A 284 -69.16 36.92 32.31
N ALA A 285 -69.02 35.84 33.09
CA ALA A 285 -67.76 35.08 33.17
C ALA A 285 -67.44 34.32 31.87
N ASN A 286 -68.48 33.86 31.16
CA ASN A 286 -68.31 33.13 29.89
C ASN A 286 -67.73 34.03 28.78
N LYS A 287 -68.08 35.31 28.78
CA LYS A 287 -67.68 36.26 27.73
C LYS A 287 -66.19 36.61 27.73
N ILE A 288 -65.56 36.61 28.90
CA ILE A 288 -64.11 36.85 29.03
C ILE A 288 -63.33 35.61 28.55
N LEU A 289 -63.83 34.42 28.87
CA LEU A 289 -63.21 33.15 28.47
C LEU A 289 -63.33 32.94 26.95
N GLU A 290 -64.47 33.28 26.36
CA GLU A 290 -64.69 33.26 24.91
C GLU A 290 -63.71 34.19 24.16
N ASN A 291 -63.46 35.40 24.69
CA ASN A 291 -62.51 36.32 24.07
C ASN A 291 -61.04 35.83 24.14
N GLN A 292 -60.66 35.13 25.21
CA GLN A 292 -59.32 34.55 25.34
C GLN A 292 -59.17 33.32 24.43
N LEU A 293 -60.20 32.50 24.30
CA LEU A 293 -60.25 31.38 23.36
C LEU A 293 -60.10 31.86 21.91
N ALA A 294 -60.83 32.91 21.53
CA ALA A 294 -60.74 33.49 20.19
C ALA A 294 -59.33 34.01 19.86
N GLN A 295 -58.65 34.65 20.81
CA GLN A 295 -57.26 35.11 20.61
C GLN A 295 -56.27 33.96 20.48
N LEU A 296 -56.46 32.88 21.24
CA LEU A 296 -55.64 31.67 21.14
C LEU A 296 -55.87 30.92 19.82
N GLU A 297 -57.12 30.84 19.37
CA GLU A 297 -57.47 30.26 18.07
C GLU A 297 -56.84 31.03 16.91
N ASP A 298 -56.85 32.36 16.95
CA ASP A 298 -56.20 33.21 15.94
C ASP A 298 -54.66 33.01 15.91
N ILE A 299 -54.01 32.93 17.07
CA ILE A 299 -52.57 32.66 17.17
C ILE A 299 -52.26 31.26 16.63
N CYS A 300 -53.06 30.26 17.01
CA CYS A 300 -52.90 28.90 16.52
C CYS A 300 -53.12 28.81 15.01
N ALA A 301 -54.10 29.52 14.45
CA ALA A 301 -54.33 29.58 13.00
C ALA A 301 -53.12 30.17 12.26
N GLN A 302 -52.58 31.30 12.74
CA GLN A 302 -51.38 31.91 12.15
C GLN A 302 -50.15 30.99 12.20
N VAL A 303 -49.96 30.25 13.30
CA VAL A 303 -48.86 29.29 13.43
C VAL A 303 -49.08 28.05 12.54
N THR A 304 -50.33 27.63 12.37
CA THR A 304 -50.70 26.51 11.50
C THR A 304 -50.44 26.83 10.03
N ASP A 305 -50.76 28.06 9.61
CA ASP A 305 -50.47 28.57 8.27
C ASP A 305 -48.96 28.76 8.04
N ALA A 306 -48.24 29.30 9.02
CA ALA A 306 -46.79 29.50 8.92
C ALA A 306 -45.98 28.19 8.86
N LEU A 307 -46.47 27.14 9.52
CA LEU A 307 -45.82 25.82 9.58
C LEU A 307 -46.44 24.79 8.62
N LEU A 308 -47.48 25.19 7.85
CA LEU A 308 -48.19 24.37 6.87
C LEU A 308 -48.66 23.02 7.45
N VAL A 309 -49.26 23.05 8.65
CA VAL A 309 -49.71 21.84 9.36
C VAL A 309 -51.21 21.62 9.15
N ARG A 310 -51.66 20.37 8.95
CA ARG A 310 -53.08 20.06 8.64
C ARG A 310 -54.02 20.09 9.86
N SER A 311 -53.51 20.02 11.09
CA SER A 311 -54.32 19.98 12.32
C SER A 311 -53.55 20.49 13.55
N TYR A 312 -54.27 21.03 14.54
CA TYR A 312 -53.69 21.55 15.78
C TYR A 312 -52.97 20.48 16.63
N HIS A 313 -53.41 19.22 16.58
CA HIS A 313 -52.72 18.12 17.27
C HIS A 313 -51.35 17.79 16.65
N ASP A 314 -51.22 17.88 15.33
CA ASP A 314 -49.93 17.68 14.65
C ASP A 314 -48.96 18.84 14.97
N LEU A 315 -49.47 20.07 15.14
CA LEU A 315 -48.67 21.21 15.60
C LEU A 315 -48.09 20.97 17.00
N LEU A 316 -48.92 20.55 17.95
CA LEU A 316 -48.48 20.27 19.32
C LEU A 316 -47.46 19.13 19.36
N SER A 317 -47.71 18.04 18.63
CA SER A 317 -46.78 16.91 18.58
C SER A 317 -45.41 17.31 17.98
N ARG A 318 -45.39 18.14 16.93
CA ARG A 318 -44.13 18.65 16.35
C ARG A 318 -43.38 19.57 17.32
N LEU A 319 -44.08 20.44 18.05
CA LEU A 319 -43.47 21.32 19.05
C LEU A 319 -42.93 20.52 20.25
N GLU A 320 -43.65 19.50 20.71
CA GLU A 320 -43.18 18.58 21.76
C GLU A 320 -41.92 17.82 21.31
N ASN A 321 -41.94 17.24 20.10
CA ASN A 321 -40.79 16.56 19.52
C ASN A 321 -39.59 17.51 19.37
N GLN A 322 -39.81 18.75 18.93
CA GLN A 322 -38.75 19.76 18.82
C GLN A 322 -38.19 20.14 20.20
N PHE A 323 -39.06 20.25 21.22
CA PHE A 323 -38.64 20.52 22.58
C PHE A 323 -37.82 19.38 23.18
N GLU A 324 -38.25 18.13 22.98
CA GLU A 324 -37.51 16.94 23.41
C GLU A 324 -36.15 16.84 22.72
N GLN A 325 -36.09 17.09 21.41
CA GLN A 325 -34.83 17.13 20.67
C GLN A 325 -33.90 18.23 21.19
N LYS A 326 -34.43 19.44 21.43
CA LYS A 326 -33.66 20.54 22.02
C LYS A 326 -33.11 20.17 23.40
N ARG A 327 -33.93 19.51 24.23
CA ARG A 327 -33.52 19.03 25.57
C ARG A 327 -32.41 17.99 25.48
N ALA A 328 -32.53 17.03 24.56
CA ALA A 328 -31.51 16.02 24.32
C ALA A 328 -30.20 16.63 23.80
N LEU A 329 -30.27 17.62 22.91
CA LEU A 329 -29.10 18.34 22.41
C LEU A 329 -28.41 19.15 23.50
N LEU A 330 -29.17 19.84 24.37
CA LEU A 330 -28.60 20.55 25.51
C LEU A 330 -27.93 19.59 26.50
N ALA A 331 -28.55 18.45 26.81
CA ALA A 331 -27.93 17.44 27.66
C ALA A 331 -26.63 16.88 27.05
N ARG A 332 -26.60 16.67 25.73
CA ARG A 332 -25.38 16.23 25.02
C ARG A 332 -24.30 17.30 25.05
N LEU A 333 -24.67 18.57 24.93
CA LEU A 333 -23.75 19.70 25.03
C LEU A 333 -23.14 19.79 26.45
N ASP A 334 -23.95 19.64 27.49
CA ASP A 334 -23.46 19.63 28.88
C ASP A 334 -22.50 18.47 29.16
N VAL A 335 -22.81 17.28 28.65
CA VAL A 335 -21.90 16.12 28.74
C VAL A 335 -20.60 16.39 28.00
N ASN A 336 -20.66 17.01 26.82
CA ASN A 336 -19.46 17.35 26.05
C ASN A 336 -18.60 18.41 26.76
N ILE A 337 -19.20 19.43 27.37
CA ILE A 337 -18.49 20.42 28.19
C ILE A 337 -17.80 19.73 29.38
N LYS A 338 -18.50 18.85 30.10
CA LYS A 338 -17.90 18.07 31.20
C LYS A 338 -16.75 17.18 30.73
N ASN A 339 -16.89 16.54 29.57
CA ASN A 339 -15.82 15.73 28.97
C ASN A 339 -14.61 16.59 28.57
N ARG A 340 -14.84 17.78 28.01
CA ARG A 340 -13.77 18.74 27.71
C ARG A 340 -13.05 19.19 28.97
N ASP A 341 -13.79 19.52 30.02
CA ASP A 341 -13.21 20.03 31.27
C ASP A 341 -12.46 18.92 32.02
N THR A 342 -12.94 17.68 31.99
CA THR A 342 -12.19 16.52 32.51
C THR A 342 -10.91 16.27 31.73
N LEU A 343 -10.93 16.35 30.38
CA LEU A 343 -9.72 16.26 29.55
C LEU A 343 -8.74 17.41 29.80
N LEU A 344 -9.23 18.62 30.05
CA LEU A 344 -8.38 19.75 30.43
C LEU A 344 -7.74 19.51 31.80
N ASN A 345 -8.50 19.01 32.77
CA ASN A 345 -7.98 18.68 34.09
C ASN A 345 -6.95 17.54 34.05
N THR A 346 -7.18 16.47 33.28
CA THR A 346 -6.19 15.40 33.10
C THR A 346 -4.94 15.91 32.40
N LYS A 347 -5.08 16.80 31.41
CA LYS A 347 -3.93 17.48 30.78
C LYS A 347 -3.15 18.32 31.79
N ILE A 348 -3.82 19.10 32.63
CA ILE A 348 -3.17 19.90 33.68
C ILE A 348 -2.44 18.99 34.68
N GLN A 349 -3.06 17.89 35.11
CA GLN A 349 -2.44 16.89 35.97
C GLN A 349 -1.21 16.25 35.31
N ALA A 350 -1.30 15.86 34.04
CA ALA A 350 -0.18 15.31 33.29
C ALA A 350 0.97 16.32 33.12
N LEU A 351 0.66 17.60 32.92
CA LEU A 351 1.66 18.67 32.86
C LEU A 351 2.35 18.86 34.22
N HIS A 352 1.60 18.85 35.31
CA HIS A 352 2.16 18.91 36.66
C HIS A 352 3.04 17.68 36.98
N VAL A 353 2.62 16.48 36.58
CA VAL A 353 3.42 15.25 36.68
C VAL A 353 4.70 15.37 35.84
N LEU A 354 4.62 15.92 34.63
CA LEU A 354 5.78 16.15 33.77
C LEU A 354 6.75 17.17 34.37
N GLU A 355 6.27 18.25 34.98
CA GLU A 355 7.11 19.22 35.69
C GLU A 355 7.78 18.60 36.92
N THR A 356 7.03 17.87 37.73
CA THR A 356 7.60 17.16 38.91
C THR A 356 8.61 16.08 38.50
N LEU A 357 8.40 15.36 37.40
CA LEU A 357 9.37 14.41 36.84
C LEU A 357 10.61 15.10 36.26
N LYS A 358 10.47 16.27 35.63
CA LYS A 358 11.62 17.08 35.14
C LYS A 358 12.54 17.53 36.27
N HIS A 359 11.99 17.73 37.48
CA HIS A 359 12.74 18.20 38.65
C HIS A 359 13.14 17.08 39.63
N SER A 360 12.71 15.83 39.40
CA SER A 360 13.03 14.67 40.25
C SER A 360 13.87 13.63 39.50
N THR A 361 15.18 13.62 39.74
CA THR A 361 16.10 12.60 39.20
C THR A 361 15.87 11.21 39.80
N LYS A 362 15.17 11.10 40.94
CA LYS A 362 14.91 9.83 41.64
C LYS A 362 13.68 9.07 41.12
N ALA A 363 12.69 9.75 40.53
CA ALA A 363 11.47 9.11 40.01
C ALA A 363 11.67 8.43 38.63
N ILE A 364 12.71 8.84 37.89
CA ILE A 364 13.01 8.34 36.54
C ILE A 364 13.47 6.87 36.57
N GLU A 365 14.04 6.39 37.67
CA GLU A 365 14.52 5.00 37.78
C GLU A 365 13.44 4.02 38.26
N GLN A 366 12.46 4.47 39.05
CA GLN A 366 11.40 3.61 39.59
C GLN A 366 10.23 3.37 38.62
N HIS A 367 9.90 4.31 37.73
CA HIS A 367 8.82 4.14 36.73
C HIS A 367 9.26 3.42 35.44
N LYS A 368 10.56 3.18 35.24
CA LYS A 368 11.08 2.62 33.98
C LYS A 368 10.84 1.13 33.78
N ILE A 369 10.50 0.37 34.82
CA ILE A 369 10.55 -1.10 34.76
C ILE A 369 9.17 -1.73 34.49
N ASN A 370 8.07 -1.18 35.01
CA ASN A 370 6.72 -1.75 34.83
C ASN A 370 5.74 -0.81 34.10
N ASP A 371 5.70 0.49 34.43
CA ASP A 371 4.73 1.42 33.81
C ASP A 371 5.11 1.84 32.37
N ALA A 372 6.37 1.64 31.98
CA ALA A 372 6.85 2.04 30.66
C ALA A 372 6.19 1.24 29.52
N HIS A 373 5.82 -0.02 29.75
CA HIS A 373 5.18 -0.85 28.74
C HIS A 373 3.71 -0.46 28.54
N ASP A 374 2.96 -0.31 29.64
CA ASP A 374 1.56 0.12 29.62
C ASP A 374 1.40 1.52 29.02
N MET A 375 2.32 2.45 29.33
CA MET A 375 2.33 3.79 28.74
C MET A 375 2.69 3.79 27.26
N LEU A 376 3.55 2.87 26.81
CA LEU A 376 3.86 2.70 25.38
C LEU A 376 2.65 2.12 24.63
N GLU A 377 1.95 1.15 25.21
CA GLU A 377 0.74 0.57 24.63
C GLU A 377 -0.40 1.61 24.55
N GLN A 378 -0.60 2.42 25.59
CA GLN A 378 -1.54 3.53 25.56
C GLN A 378 -1.17 4.59 24.52
N LEU A 379 0.12 4.90 24.35
CA LEU A 379 0.58 5.81 23.29
C LEU A 379 0.34 5.24 21.89
N GLU A 380 0.46 3.93 21.70
CA GLU A 380 0.12 3.29 20.42
C GLU A 380 -1.38 3.32 20.13
N ILE A 381 -2.23 3.12 21.14
CA ILE A 381 -3.69 3.23 21.03
C ILE A 381 -4.09 4.67 20.68
N GLU A 382 -3.53 5.67 21.36
CA GLU A 382 -3.81 7.08 21.08
C GLU A 382 -3.29 7.50 19.69
N LYS A 383 -2.14 6.98 19.25
CA LYS A 383 -1.65 7.20 17.87
C LYS A 383 -2.56 6.59 16.81
N LYS A 384 -3.21 5.44 17.09
CA LYS A 384 -4.22 4.86 16.19
C LYS A 384 -5.45 5.76 16.14
N ARG A 385 -5.97 6.20 17.30
CA ARG A 385 -7.10 7.15 17.37
C ARG A 385 -6.82 8.46 16.63
N GLU A 386 -5.61 9.00 16.74
CA GLU A 386 -5.22 10.22 16.02
C GLU A 386 -5.22 10.02 14.50
N LYS A 387 -4.80 8.85 14.01
CA LYS A 387 -4.85 8.51 12.59
C LYS A 387 -6.29 8.39 12.10
N ASP A 388 -7.13 7.67 12.84
CA ASP A 388 -8.54 7.48 12.51
C ASP A 388 -9.28 8.84 12.47
N LEU A 389 -9.00 9.74 13.43
CA LEU A 389 -9.56 11.09 13.44
C LEU A 389 -9.06 11.93 12.25
N LYS A 390 -7.79 11.82 11.87
CA LYS A 390 -7.26 12.50 10.67
C LYS A 390 -7.90 11.97 9.40
N GLU A 391 -8.18 10.67 9.31
CA GLU A 391 -8.92 10.08 8.20
C GLU A 391 -10.36 10.58 8.15
N GLN A 392 -11.07 10.62 9.30
CA GLN A 392 -12.41 11.20 9.39
C GLN A 392 -12.46 12.68 9.00
N ILE A 393 -11.44 13.46 9.38
CA ILE A 393 -11.32 14.87 8.98
C ILE A 393 -11.13 14.98 7.46
N LYS A 394 -10.34 14.08 6.85
CA LYS A 394 -10.17 14.05 5.38
C LYS A 394 -11.48 13.69 4.68
N THR A 395 -12.18 12.65 5.12
CA THR A 395 -13.48 12.26 4.53
C THR A 395 -14.52 13.36 4.69
N CYS A 396 -14.59 14.02 5.86
CA CYS A 396 -15.46 15.16 6.06
C CYS A 396 -15.06 16.37 5.18
N GLY A 397 -13.76 16.59 4.98
CA GLY A 397 -13.23 17.60 4.08
C GLY A 397 -13.62 17.34 2.61
N GLU A 398 -13.50 16.10 2.14
CA GLU A 398 -13.92 15.67 0.80
C GLU A 398 -15.42 15.85 0.60
N LEU A 399 -16.24 15.46 1.58
CA LEU A 399 -17.69 15.67 1.54
C LEU A 399 -18.05 17.17 1.47
N LEU A 400 -17.36 18.02 2.25
CA LEU A 400 -17.55 19.47 2.19
C LEU A 400 -17.15 20.06 0.84
N MET A 401 -16.07 19.56 0.22
CA MET A 401 -15.69 19.96 -1.14
C MET A 401 -16.74 19.53 -2.16
N ASN A 402 -17.28 18.31 -2.05
CA ASN A 402 -18.33 17.81 -2.93
C ASN A 402 -19.63 18.62 -2.78
N ILE A 403 -20.04 18.94 -1.55
CA ILE A 403 -21.18 19.82 -1.27
C ILE A 403 -20.95 21.19 -1.88
N ARG A 404 -19.74 21.75 -1.72
CA ARG A 404 -19.39 23.05 -2.32
C ARG A 404 -19.46 23.00 -3.84
N ALA A 405 -18.91 21.98 -4.48
CA ALA A 405 -18.94 21.82 -5.93
C ALA A 405 -20.38 21.65 -6.44
N ALA A 406 -21.20 20.87 -5.74
CA ALA A 406 -22.62 20.70 -6.07
C ALA A 406 -23.40 22.01 -5.93
N LEU A 407 -23.19 22.78 -4.86
CA LEU A 407 -23.83 24.09 -4.69
C LEU A 407 -23.36 25.12 -5.71
N GLN A 408 -22.08 25.09 -6.09
CA GLN A 408 -21.57 25.93 -7.19
C GLN A 408 -22.20 25.51 -8.52
N SER A 409 -22.31 24.22 -8.80
CA SER A 409 -23.01 23.70 -9.99
C SER A 409 -24.48 24.12 -10.02
N MET A 410 -25.20 23.97 -8.90
CA MET A 410 -26.58 24.47 -8.77
C MET A 410 -26.66 25.98 -8.98
N ASN A 411 -25.73 26.77 -8.43
CA ASN A 411 -25.72 28.21 -8.66
C ASN A 411 -25.44 28.58 -10.13
N THR A 412 -24.60 27.81 -10.84
CA THR A 412 -24.37 27.99 -12.28
C THR A 412 -25.62 27.65 -13.10
N ILE A 413 -26.33 26.56 -12.78
CA ILE A 413 -27.59 26.21 -13.44
C ILE A 413 -28.65 27.31 -13.20
N LEU A 414 -28.62 27.92 -12.02
CA LEU A 414 -29.53 29.00 -11.63
C LEU A 414 -29.04 30.41 -12.05
N LEU A 415 -28.04 30.53 -12.93
CA LEU A 415 -27.53 31.82 -13.41
C LEU A 415 -28.61 32.71 -14.04
N PHE A 416 -29.56 32.10 -14.76
CA PHE A 416 -30.64 32.82 -15.44
C PHE A 416 -31.77 33.27 -14.51
N VAL A 417 -31.77 32.88 -13.23
CA VAL A 417 -32.77 33.28 -12.25
C VAL A 417 -32.40 34.64 -11.66
N LYS A 418 -32.82 35.71 -12.34
CA LYS A 418 -32.69 37.08 -11.81
C LYS A 418 -33.73 37.32 -10.70
N PRO A 419 -33.35 37.98 -9.59
CA PRO A 419 -34.33 38.43 -8.62
C PRO A 419 -35.28 39.43 -9.29
N ILE A 420 -36.58 39.20 -9.19
CA ILE A 420 -37.60 40.16 -9.60
C ILE A 420 -37.38 41.41 -8.74
N SER A 421 -36.77 42.45 -9.32
CA SER A 421 -36.65 43.73 -8.65
C SER A 421 -38.08 44.25 -8.45
N LYS A 422 -38.36 44.66 -7.21
CA LYS A 422 -39.69 45.10 -6.76
C LYS A 422 -40.32 46.04 -7.80
N ILE A 423 -41.45 45.61 -8.37
CA ILE A 423 -42.35 46.47 -9.15
C ILE A 423 -42.76 47.63 -8.23
N VAL A 424 -42.16 48.79 -8.44
CA VAL A 424 -42.61 50.05 -7.83
C VAL A 424 -43.92 50.42 -8.50
N LYS A 425 -45.04 50.06 -7.87
CA LYS A 425 -46.37 50.56 -8.25
C LYS A 425 -46.42 52.07 -8.04
N LYS A 426 -46.28 52.87 -9.09
CA LYS A 426 -46.88 54.21 -9.14
C LYS A 426 -48.30 54.06 -9.72
N PRO A 427 -49.34 54.59 -9.05
CA PRO A 427 -50.68 54.55 -9.62
C PRO A 427 -50.84 55.73 -10.57
N VAL A 428 -51.21 55.47 -11.83
CA VAL A 428 -51.88 56.47 -12.66
C VAL A 428 -53.14 55.82 -13.25
N LYS A 429 -54.24 56.53 -13.07
CA LYS A 429 -55.60 56.15 -13.45
C LYS A 429 -55.83 56.19 -14.96
N ASP A 430 -56.69 55.24 -15.35
CA ASP A 430 -57.67 55.25 -16.43
C ASP A 430 -57.23 55.17 -17.90
N GLY A 431 -57.75 54.13 -18.57
CA GLY A 431 -58.37 54.28 -19.90
C GLY A 431 -57.91 53.34 -21.02
N ASN A 432 -58.63 52.23 -21.19
CA ASN A 432 -58.92 51.52 -22.45
C ASN A 432 -57.85 50.71 -23.24
N LYS A 433 -58.19 49.41 -23.37
CA LYS A 433 -58.03 48.48 -24.52
C LYS A 433 -56.62 48.16 -25.08
N LYS A 434 -56.30 46.86 -24.96
CA LYS A 434 -55.65 45.95 -25.92
C LYS A 434 -54.31 46.38 -26.56
N GLU A 435 -53.23 45.73 -26.13
CA GLU A 435 -52.43 44.75 -26.91
C GLU A 435 -51.06 44.58 -26.24
N MET A 436 -50.70 43.33 -25.92
CA MET A 436 -49.42 42.98 -25.33
C MET A 436 -48.42 42.77 -26.47
N MET A 437 -47.75 43.86 -26.86
CA MET A 437 -46.60 43.81 -27.77
C MET A 437 -45.39 43.32 -26.97
N ILE A 438 -44.91 42.11 -27.28
CA ILE A 438 -43.60 41.63 -26.82
C ILE A 438 -42.56 42.26 -27.75
N THR A 439 -41.90 43.32 -27.30
CA THR A 439 -40.70 43.82 -27.96
C THR A 439 -39.50 42.99 -27.51
N ASN A 440 -38.96 42.22 -28.46
CA ASN A 440 -37.65 41.60 -28.40
C ASN A 440 -36.58 42.70 -28.43
N ASP A 441 -36.18 43.19 -27.27
CA ASP A 441 -34.96 44.00 -27.15
C ASP A 441 -33.82 43.08 -26.72
N LYS A 442 -33.01 42.75 -27.73
CA LYS A 442 -31.65 42.23 -27.59
C LYS A 442 -30.81 43.31 -26.92
N GLU A 443 -30.73 43.29 -25.59
CA GLU A 443 -29.63 43.93 -24.88
C GLU A 443 -28.62 42.86 -24.47
N GLU A 444 -27.51 42.86 -25.20
CA GLU A 444 -26.23 42.31 -24.78
C GLU A 444 -25.88 42.87 -23.40
N VAL A 445 -26.14 42.09 -22.35
CA VAL A 445 -25.60 42.37 -21.01
C VAL A 445 -24.55 41.30 -20.76
N GLU A 446 -23.30 41.74 -20.84
CA GLU A 446 -22.10 41.01 -20.44
C GLU A 446 -22.36 40.17 -19.19
N GLU A 447 -22.08 38.87 -19.30
CA GLU A 447 -22.08 37.92 -18.20
C GLU A 447 -20.97 38.30 -17.20
N GLU A 448 -21.29 39.15 -16.23
CA GLU A 448 -20.51 39.24 -15.00
C GLU A 448 -20.64 37.89 -14.27
N LEU A 449 -19.65 37.03 -14.46
CA LEU A 449 -19.41 35.84 -13.64
C LEU A 449 -19.48 36.24 -12.16
N GLU A 450 -20.62 35.94 -11.50
CA GLU A 450 -20.81 36.10 -10.06
C GLU A 450 -19.58 35.53 -9.36
N LYS A 451 -18.84 36.40 -8.63
CA LYS A 451 -17.62 36.03 -7.88
C LYS A 451 -17.82 34.68 -7.20
N VAL A 452 -16.90 33.75 -7.48
CA VAL A 452 -16.90 32.40 -6.92
C VAL A 452 -16.78 32.50 -5.40
N ASP A 453 -17.91 32.48 -4.70
CA ASP A 453 -17.93 32.50 -3.25
C ASP A 453 -17.27 31.23 -2.71
N THR A 454 -16.40 31.42 -1.72
CA THR A 454 -15.64 30.35 -1.09
C THR A 454 -16.36 29.69 0.09
N ASP A 455 -17.39 30.35 0.62
CA ASP A 455 -18.16 29.87 1.77
C ASP A 455 -19.41 29.08 1.34
N VAL A 456 -19.52 27.85 1.85
CA VAL A 456 -20.61 26.91 1.58
C VAL A 456 -21.95 27.46 2.07
N LEU A 457 -21.98 28.19 3.19
CA LEU A 457 -23.23 28.73 3.75
C LEU A 457 -23.76 29.90 2.91
N VAL A 458 -22.86 30.73 2.39
CA VAL A 458 -23.21 31.84 1.50
C VAL A 458 -23.74 31.28 0.18
N LEU A 459 -23.07 30.28 -0.40
CA LEU A 459 -23.55 29.57 -1.60
C LEU A 459 -24.93 28.94 -1.39
N LEU A 460 -25.13 28.25 -0.26
CA LEU A 460 -26.42 27.63 0.07
C LEU A 460 -27.53 28.69 0.19
N SER A 461 -27.26 29.82 0.83
CA SER A 461 -28.24 30.91 0.96
C SER A 461 -28.61 31.52 -0.40
N LYS A 462 -27.64 31.66 -1.32
CA LYS A 462 -27.85 32.14 -2.69
C LYS A 462 -28.68 31.15 -3.51
N VAL A 463 -28.32 29.87 -3.49
CA VAL A 463 -29.06 28.80 -4.18
C VAL A 463 -30.49 28.70 -3.63
N SER A 464 -30.64 28.68 -2.30
CA SER A 464 -31.96 28.61 -1.66
C SER A 464 -32.85 29.81 -2.01
N ARG A 465 -32.27 31.02 -2.13
CA ARG A 465 -33.01 32.21 -2.56
C ARG A 465 -33.44 32.11 -4.02
N LYS A 466 -32.54 31.68 -4.92
CA LYS A 466 -32.85 31.49 -6.35
C LYS A 466 -33.89 30.38 -6.57
N VAL A 467 -33.79 29.27 -5.85
CA VAL A 467 -34.80 28.20 -5.86
C VAL A 467 -36.14 28.69 -5.30
N GLY A 468 -36.12 29.48 -4.22
CA GLY A 468 -37.33 30.12 -3.69
C GLY A 468 -38.02 31.02 -4.72
N ILE A 469 -37.26 31.81 -5.47
CA ILE A 469 -37.79 32.63 -6.58
C ILE A 469 -38.39 31.75 -7.68
N LEU A 470 -37.74 30.65 -8.07
CA LEU A 470 -38.31 29.70 -9.03
C LEU A 470 -39.61 29.06 -8.52
N PHE A 471 -39.67 28.73 -7.23
CA PHE A 471 -40.86 28.16 -6.62
C PHE A 471 -42.01 29.17 -6.64
N GLU A 472 -41.75 30.43 -6.25
CA GLU A 472 -42.73 31.53 -6.32
C GLU A 472 -43.20 31.83 -7.75
N ILE A 473 -42.30 31.75 -8.74
CA ILE A 473 -42.66 31.87 -10.16
C ILE A 473 -43.55 30.69 -10.57
N SER A 474 -43.18 29.45 -10.23
CA SER A 474 -43.96 28.26 -10.61
C SER A 474 -45.37 28.23 -10.03
N THR A 475 -45.59 28.73 -8.81
CA THR A 475 -46.91 28.83 -8.19
C THR A 475 -47.84 29.86 -8.83
N ASN A 476 -47.30 30.81 -9.62
CA ASN A 476 -48.08 31.86 -10.28
C ASN A 476 -48.27 31.61 -11.79
N PHE A 477 -47.83 30.46 -12.32
CA PHE A 477 -47.96 30.09 -13.72
C PHE A 477 -49.07 29.04 -13.90
N ASP A 478 -50.28 29.47 -14.29
CA ASP A 478 -51.23 28.56 -14.94
C ASP A 478 -50.79 28.33 -16.39
N LEU A 479 -50.13 27.19 -16.64
CA LEU A 479 -49.72 26.78 -17.97
C LEU A 479 -50.91 26.16 -18.71
N HIS A 480 -51.17 26.60 -19.95
CA HIS A 480 -52.04 25.86 -20.86
C HIS A 480 -51.46 24.45 -21.08
N LEU A 481 -52.30 23.42 -20.99
CA LEU A 481 -51.94 21.99 -21.03
C LEU A 481 -50.94 21.63 -22.15
N GLU A 482 -51.10 22.22 -23.34
CA GLU A 482 -50.21 22.01 -24.50
C GLU A 482 -48.78 22.52 -24.27
N LYS A 483 -48.61 23.65 -23.59
CA LYS A 483 -47.28 24.19 -23.26
C LYS A 483 -46.62 23.42 -22.13
N GLU A 484 -47.41 22.81 -21.25
CA GLU A 484 -46.90 21.95 -20.19
C GLU A 484 -46.36 20.63 -20.76
N ASP A 485 -47.09 20.03 -21.70
CA ASP A 485 -46.64 18.82 -22.39
C ASP A 485 -45.39 19.09 -23.26
N GLU A 486 -45.34 20.22 -23.98
CA GLU A 486 -44.16 20.61 -24.74
C GLU A 486 -42.95 20.91 -23.83
N ALA A 487 -43.17 21.49 -22.65
CA ALA A 487 -42.13 21.71 -21.66
C ALA A 487 -41.66 20.40 -21.02
N ARG A 488 -42.55 19.45 -20.75
CA ARG A 488 -42.21 18.09 -20.28
C ARG A 488 -41.38 17.35 -21.33
N ASP A 489 -41.77 17.39 -22.59
CA ASP A 489 -41.03 16.75 -23.68
C ASP A 489 -39.62 17.35 -23.82
N ARG A 490 -39.49 18.68 -23.74
CA ARG A 490 -38.19 19.36 -23.74
C ARG A 490 -37.36 19.01 -22.51
N TYR A 491 -37.96 18.92 -21.33
CA TYR A 491 -37.27 18.52 -20.10
C TYR A 491 -36.82 17.05 -20.15
N HIS A 492 -37.67 16.14 -20.61
CA HIS A 492 -37.33 14.73 -20.81
C HIS A 492 -36.23 14.55 -21.85
N THR A 493 -36.26 15.33 -22.93
CA THR A 493 -35.19 15.36 -23.94
C THR A 493 -33.88 15.87 -23.35
N TYR A 494 -33.93 16.94 -22.54
CA TYR A 494 -32.76 17.45 -21.83
C TYR A 494 -32.18 16.43 -20.83
N VAL A 495 -33.03 15.78 -20.02
CA VAL A 495 -32.60 14.73 -19.07
C VAL A 495 -32.04 13.52 -19.80
N SER A 496 -32.63 13.12 -20.93
CA SER A 496 -32.12 12.05 -21.78
C SER A 496 -30.74 12.41 -22.34
N ASN A 497 -30.56 13.64 -22.84
CA ASN A 497 -29.28 14.11 -23.38
C ASN A 497 -28.22 14.32 -22.29
N TYR A 498 -28.62 14.75 -21.10
CA TYR A 498 -27.73 14.91 -19.95
C TYR A 498 -27.28 13.55 -19.42
N SER A 499 -28.21 12.59 -19.27
CA SER A 499 -27.89 11.23 -18.84
C SER A 499 -27.07 10.47 -19.88
N SER A 500 -27.34 10.64 -21.18
CA SER A 500 -26.49 10.10 -22.24
C SER A 500 -25.11 10.75 -22.23
N GLY A 501 -25.01 12.07 -22.03
CA GLY A 501 -23.73 12.77 -21.90
C GLY A 501 -22.92 12.36 -20.66
N LEU A 502 -23.59 12.00 -19.56
CA LEU A 502 -22.96 11.52 -18.33
C LEU A 502 -22.47 10.08 -18.44
N ILE A 503 -23.18 9.24 -19.21
CA ILE A 503 -22.85 7.82 -19.40
C ILE A 503 -21.82 7.63 -20.52
N PHE A 504 -21.93 8.40 -21.61
CA PHE A 504 -21.12 8.21 -22.83
C PHE A 504 -20.00 9.26 -23.02
N GLY A 505 -20.01 10.35 -22.24
CA GLY A 505 -19.00 11.40 -22.31
C GLY A 505 -19.02 12.20 -23.63
N THR A 506 -18.66 13.48 -23.58
CA THR A 506 -18.36 14.31 -24.76
C THR A 506 -16.96 13.99 -25.28
N GLY A 507 -16.70 12.71 -25.58
CA GLY A 507 -15.58 12.27 -26.40
C GLY A 507 -16.06 12.11 -27.83
N GLU A 508 -15.20 12.43 -28.79
CA GLU A 508 -15.42 12.10 -30.21
C GLU A 508 -15.95 10.67 -30.33
N GLU A 509 -16.94 10.45 -31.19
CA GLU A 509 -17.45 9.13 -31.52
C GLU A 509 -16.32 8.27 -32.09
N GLU A 510 -15.51 7.66 -31.22
CA GLU A 510 -14.81 6.44 -31.56
C GLU A 510 -15.90 5.41 -31.81
N PRO A 511 -16.02 4.83 -33.02
CA PRO A 511 -16.82 3.64 -33.19
C PRO A 511 -16.13 2.57 -32.35
N ILE A 512 -16.58 2.43 -31.10
CA ILE A 512 -16.27 1.29 -30.26
C ILE A 512 -16.89 0.11 -31.00
N GLY A 513 -16.08 -0.49 -31.86
CA GLY A 513 -16.26 -1.84 -32.36
C GLY A 513 -16.19 -2.76 -31.17
N LEU A 514 -17.27 -2.81 -30.40
CA LEU A 514 -17.61 -3.98 -29.63
C LEU A 514 -17.87 -5.06 -30.68
N LEU A 515 -16.80 -5.79 -31.02
CA LEU A 515 -16.91 -7.15 -31.53
C LEU A 515 -17.54 -7.97 -30.39
N VAL A 516 -18.85 -7.79 -30.21
CA VAL A 516 -19.72 -8.86 -29.76
C VAL A 516 -19.58 -9.88 -30.87
N GLU A 517 -18.86 -10.96 -30.58
CA GLU A 517 -19.00 -12.21 -31.30
C GLU A 517 -20.50 -12.46 -31.39
N HIS A 518 -21.08 -12.10 -32.54
CA HIS A 518 -22.36 -12.64 -32.91
C HIS A 518 -22.06 -14.12 -33.01
N GLU A 519 -22.54 -14.89 -32.01
CA GLU A 519 -22.90 -16.29 -32.26
C GLU A 519 -23.54 -16.28 -33.65
N ILE A 520 -22.86 -16.93 -34.58
CA ILE A 520 -23.33 -17.08 -35.94
C ILE A 520 -24.69 -17.76 -35.78
N ILE A 521 -25.76 -16.96 -35.88
CA ILE A 521 -27.12 -17.45 -35.94
C ILE A 521 -27.11 -18.31 -37.19
N ASP A 522 -27.06 -19.62 -36.98
CA ASP A 522 -27.13 -20.61 -38.03
C ASP A 522 -28.42 -20.33 -38.80
N VAL A 523 -28.29 -19.79 -40.02
CA VAL A 523 -29.40 -19.36 -40.89
C VAL A 523 -30.30 -20.55 -41.25
N THR A 524 -29.87 -21.78 -40.92
CA THR A 524 -30.66 -23.00 -41.08
C THR A 524 -31.65 -23.26 -39.94
N VAL A 525 -31.55 -22.57 -38.80
CA VAL A 525 -32.48 -22.73 -37.68
C VAL A 525 -33.57 -21.66 -37.74
N PRO A 526 -34.84 -22.03 -38.02
CA PRO A 526 -35.91 -21.04 -38.16
C PRO A 526 -36.15 -20.29 -36.84
N THR A 527 -36.18 -18.97 -36.94
CA THR A 527 -36.42 -18.07 -35.80
C THR A 527 -37.83 -18.30 -35.26
N ARG A 528 -38.09 -17.95 -33.99
CA ARG A 528 -39.44 -18.03 -33.40
C ARG A 528 -40.51 -17.29 -34.22
N ALA A 529 -40.12 -16.22 -34.91
CA ALA A 529 -40.98 -15.50 -35.84
C ALA A 529 -41.32 -16.35 -37.08
N ASP A 530 -40.33 -17.03 -37.67
CA ASP A 530 -40.49 -17.92 -38.82
C ASP A 530 -41.36 -19.14 -38.45
N ILE A 531 -41.13 -19.75 -37.29
CA ILE A 531 -41.96 -20.85 -36.77
C ILE A 531 -43.41 -20.40 -36.60
N LYS A 532 -43.64 -19.19 -36.07
CA LYS A 532 -45.00 -18.63 -35.94
C LYS A 532 -45.64 -18.34 -37.30
N GLN A 533 -44.87 -17.83 -38.26
CA GLN A 533 -45.37 -17.56 -39.61
C GLN A 533 -45.70 -18.86 -40.36
N HIS A 534 -44.86 -19.89 -40.24
CA HIS A 534 -45.10 -21.20 -40.83
C HIS A 534 -46.28 -21.91 -40.18
N SER A 535 -46.42 -21.84 -38.86
CA SER A 535 -47.60 -22.36 -38.14
C SER A 535 -48.88 -21.67 -38.59
N ARG A 536 -48.83 -20.35 -38.85
CA ARG A 536 -49.95 -19.57 -39.36
C ARG A 536 -50.30 -19.96 -40.81
N GLN A 537 -49.30 -20.15 -41.67
CA GLN A 537 -49.49 -20.60 -43.04
C GLN A 537 -50.07 -22.02 -43.14
N VAL A 538 -49.67 -22.94 -42.25
CA VAL A 538 -50.24 -24.31 -42.17
C VAL A 538 -51.70 -24.26 -41.73
N LEU A 539 -52.04 -23.43 -40.74
CA LEU A 539 -53.43 -23.23 -40.32
C LEU A 539 -54.28 -22.59 -41.42
N GLU A 540 -53.73 -21.61 -42.15
CA GLU A 540 -54.42 -20.97 -43.27
C GLU A 540 -54.58 -21.91 -44.48
N ALA A 541 -53.63 -22.83 -44.72
CA ALA A 541 -53.74 -23.86 -45.76
C ALA A 541 -54.81 -24.92 -45.41
N HIS A 542 -54.98 -25.26 -44.13
CA HIS A 542 -56.05 -26.15 -43.67
C HIS A 542 -57.43 -25.48 -43.59
N LEU A 543 -57.49 -24.14 -43.59
CA LEU A 543 -58.73 -23.36 -43.57
C LEU A 543 -59.24 -22.95 -44.97
N LYS A 544 -58.50 -23.27 -46.04
CA LYS A 544 -58.99 -23.14 -47.42
C LYS A 544 -59.50 -24.50 -47.92
N PRO A 545 -60.83 -24.73 -47.94
CA PRO A 545 -61.40 -25.84 -48.70
C PRO A 545 -61.28 -25.54 -50.20
N GLU A 546 -61.22 -26.59 -51.03
CA GLU A 546 -61.58 -26.47 -52.45
C GLU A 546 -62.98 -25.89 -52.63
#